data_AF-A0A6C2TZ27-F1
#
_entry.id   AF-A0A6C2TZ27-F1
#
_cell.length_a   1.000
_cell.length_b   1.000
_cell.length_c   1.000
_cell.angle_alpha   90.00
_cell.angle_beta   90.00
_cell.angle_gamma   90.00
#
_symmetry.space_group_name_H-M   'P 1'
#
loop_
_entity.id
_entity.type
_entity.pdbx_description
1 polymer ?
#
loop_
_entity_poly.entity_id
_entity_poly.type
_entity_poly.pdbx_seq_one_letter_code
_entity_poly.pdbx_strand_id
1 'polypeptide(L)'
;MKLYGLKVWLEPDHRIPAFSRLGYERIEVPIEDVLLKGIHPESAMGVSGDFCQAAELFAKRINDGEHRFDALSVQHLNAEIIVSQQGSFHDKRTALARTLEQVGHGVYFADEVNYDRIVKLARKYVSSHWSHERAWNLLRSSRSGFSELRAFIKQKYPKLKIGSYDDMNDLDLANLLSVGDFMDEEQSLVLEALSCRNFRKVSALRGLTDERHRLRFRDRIDWFELVVNPSRTHDCGQVKYSCGVSGNTVHFEPELVASASQRKFARAFGREYRTTGGDYCFTMPVTQVQEILEHEEVALRFNNVRYLQRLNPLHSTARLRKEQIPRFGISWRKMETLDQFRDALRTHGWKISGRKSELIKRTSKLAAERYAAVVPVLSEWFSDQRYVRVPNTQRFPTLFPLLEDEPLQNLLLSMFLMRHLRGNTVVDVNHENQSVQPEDMAEALLVGKTELKGCFLKV
;
A
#
# COMPACT_ATOMS: atom_id res chain seq x y z
N MET A 1 -17.59 7.94 -6.10
CA MET A 1 -16.18 7.93 -6.52
C MET A 1 -16.13 7.77 -8.04
N LYS A 2 -15.43 8.68 -8.74
CA LYS A 2 -15.20 8.56 -10.19
C LYS A 2 -13.86 7.90 -10.48
N LEU A 3 -13.82 7.00 -11.44
CA LEU A 3 -12.60 6.40 -11.95
C LEU A 3 -12.15 7.11 -13.21
N TYR A 4 -10.84 7.32 -13.32
CA TYR A 4 -10.25 7.92 -14.50
C TYR A 4 -9.19 7.01 -15.08
N GLY A 5 -9.17 6.96 -16.41
CA GLY A 5 -8.12 6.36 -17.21
C GLY A 5 -7.46 7.42 -18.10
N LEU A 6 -6.64 6.96 -19.04
CA LEU A 6 -5.94 7.79 -20.00
C LEU A 6 -6.30 7.36 -21.41
N LYS A 7 -6.59 8.35 -22.26
CA LYS A 7 -6.77 8.16 -23.70
C LYS A 7 -5.61 8.83 -24.42
N VAL A 8 -5.10 8.19 -25.46
CA VAL A 8 -3.94 8.67 -26.22
C VAL A 8 -4.25 8.71 -27.71
N TRP A 9 -3.77 9.71 -28.42
CA TRP A 9 -3.95 9.81 -29.87
C TRP A 9 -2.68 10.37 -30.52
N LEU A 10 -2.65 10.30 -31.85
CA LEU A 10 -1.62 10.94 -32.65
C LEU A 10 -2.22 12.13 -33.38
N GLU A 11 -1.56 13.27 -33.29
CA GLU A 11 -1.93 14.50 -34.00
C GLU A 11 -0.74 14.99 -34.84
N PRO A 12 -0.98 15.62 -36.01
CA PRO A 12 0.10 16.18 -36.81
C PRO A 12 0.90 17.22 -36.03
N ASP A 13 2.23 17.18 -36.16
CA ASP A 13 3.10 18.20 -35.55
C ASP A 13 2.88 19.58 -36.20
N HIS A 14 2.80 20.61 -35.37
CA HIS A 14 2.55 21.97 -35.82
C HIS A 14 3.68 22.56 -36.69
N ARG A 15 4.93 22.11 -36.53
CA ARG A 15 6.08 22.58 -37.34
C ARG A 15 6.22 21.77 -38.62
N ILE A 16 6.14 20.44 -38.49
CA ILE A 16 6.32 19.51 -39.61
C ILE A 16 5.15 18.52 -39.61
N PRO A 17 4.01 18.85 -40.25
CA PRO A 17 2.80 18.02 -40.24
C PRO A 17 2.96 16.62 -40.85
N ALA A 18 4.08 16.34 -41.53
CA ALA A 18 4.42 15.00 -42.00
C ALA A 18 4.75 14.02 -40.87
N PHE A 19 5.00 14.52 -39.66
CA PHE A 19 5.21 13.73 -38.45
C PHE A 19 4.06 13.94 -37.47
N SER A 20 3.81 12.94 -36.63
CA SER A 20 2.79 13.01 -35.59
C SER A 20 3.40 13.13 -34.19
N ARG A 21 2.62 13.68 -33.28
CA ARG A 21 2.90 13.84 -31.85
C ARG A 21 1.88 13.06 -31.03
N LEU A 22 2.32 12.54 -29.88
CA LEU A 22 1.43 11.86 -28.94
C LEU A 22 0.68 12.91 -28.12
N GLY A 23 -0.64 12.95 -28.28
CA GLY A 23 -1.57 13.62 -27.39
C GLY A 23 -2.11 12.64 -26.35
N TYR A 24 -2.46 13.15 -25.17
CA TYR A 24 -3.17 12.35 -24.17
C TYR A 24 -4.14 13.21 -23.35
N GLU A 25 -5.22 12.58 -22.89
CA GLU A 25 -6.21 13.19 -22.01
C GLU A 25 -6.63 12.22 -20.92
N ARG A 26 -6.95 12.77 -19.75
CA ARG A 26 -7.55 12.00 -18.66
C ARG A 26 -9.06 11.95 -18.87
N ILE A 27 -9.61 10.75 -18.96
CA ILE A 27 -11.04 10.52 -19.19
C ILE A 27 -11.65 9.77 -18.02
N GLU A 28 -12.94 9.97 -17.77
CA GLU A 28 -13.72 9.14 -16.87
C GLU A 28 -13.96 7.76 -17.52
N VAL A 29 -13.81 6.69 -16.75
CA VAL A 29 -13.98 5.30 -17.22
C VAL A 29 -14.87 4.51 -16.26
N PRO A 30 -15.83 3.72 -16.78
CA PRO A 30 -16.61 2.81 -15.94
C PRO A 30 -15.72 1.71 -15.31
N ILE A 31 -16.05 1.29 -14.08
CA ILE A 31 -15.36 0.16 -13.44
C ILE A 31 -15.47 -1.12 -14.27
N GLU A 32 -16.59 -1.31 -14.96
CA GLU A 32 -16.79 -2.46 -15.87
C GLU A 32 -15.72 -2.52 -16.96
N ASP A 33 -15.41 -1.39 -17.60
CA ASP A 33 -14.39 -1.35 -18.65
C ASP A 33 -12.98 -1.58 -18.07
N VAL A 34 -12.72 -1.06 -16.87
CA VAL A 34 -11.45 -1.33 -16.16
C VAL A 34 -11.29 -2.84 -15.91
N LEU A 35 -12.32 -3.49 -15.37
CA LEU A 35 -12.25 -4.90 -14.97
C LEU A 35 -12.30 -5.83 -16.19
N LEU A 36 -13.29 -5.68 -17.07
CA LEU A 36 -13.57 -6.62 -18.16
C LEU A 36 -12.76 -6.37 -19.43
N LYS A 37 -12.34 -5.12 -19.68
CA LYS A 37 -11.55 -4.75 -20.86
C LYS A 37 -10.11 -4.37 -20.50
N GLY A 38 -9.75 -4.46 -19.21
CA GLY A 38 -8.38 -4.21 -18.72
C GLY A 38 -7.88 -2.77 -18.94
N ILE A 39 -8.80 -1.80 -19.01
CA ILE A 39 -8.46 -0.38 -19.11
C ILE A 39 -7.68 0.06 -17.87
N HIS A 40 -6.58 0.79 -18.07
CA HIS A 40 -5.71 1.22 -16.99
C HIS A 40 -6.42 2.23 -16.05
N PRO A 41 -6.61 1.91 -14.75
CA PRO A 41 -7.34 2.78 -13.82
C PRO A 41 -6.42 3.81 -13.16
N GLU A 42 -5.92 4.75 -13.97
CA GLU A 42 -4.96 5.81 -13.60
C GLU A 42 -5.22 6.45 -12.23
N SER A 43 -6.47 6.83 -11.93
CA SER A 43 -6.81 7.50 -10.66
C SER A 43 -6.67 6.63 -9.41
N ALA A 44 -6.59 5.30 -9.56
CA ALA A 44 -6.57 4.33 -8.46
C ALA A 44 -5.19 3.69 -8.25
N MET A 45 -4.16 4.13 -8.99
CA MET A 45 -2.79 3.61 -8.91
C MET A 45 -1.88 4.36 -7.93
N GLY A 46 -2.34 5.51 -7.41
CA GLY A 46 -1.55 6.40 -6.54
C GLY A 46 -0.60 7.32 -7.33
N VAL A 47 -0.21 8.44 -6.73
CA VAL A 47 0.61 9.49 -7.38
C VAL A 47 2.12 9.23 -7.22
N SER A 48 2.51 8.45 -6.21
CA SER A 48 3.91 8.12 -5.94
C SER A 48 4.36 6.89 -6.74
N GLY A 49 5.46 7.01 -7.50
CA GLY A 49 6.12 5.89 -8.20
C GLY A 49 5.33 5.24 -9.34
N ASP A 50 5.95 4.23 -9.98
CA ASP A 50 5.33 3.36 -11.00
C ASP A 50 5.09 1.96 -10.43
N PHE A 51 4.33 1.85 -9.34
CA PHE A 51 4.14 0.58 -8.60
C PHE A 51 3.54 -0.54 -9.46
N CYS A 52 2.77 -0.17 -10.48
CA CYS A 52 2.16 -1.11 -11.42
C CYS A 52 2.98 -1.39 -12.68
N GLN A 53 4.09 -0.66 -12.86
CA GLN A 53 4.98 -0.78 -14.00
C GLN A 53 4.30 -0.42 -15.33
N ALA A 54 3.33 0.49 -15.29
CA ALA A 54 2.59 0.92 -16.48
C ALA A 54 3.45 1.82 -17.36
N ALA A 55 4.17 2.76 -16.74
CA ALA A 55 5.08 3.65 -17.45
C ALA A 55 6.27 2.87 -18.02
N GLU A 56 6.81 1.93 -17.24
CA GLU A 56 7.86 1.00 -17.67
C GLU A 56 7.41 0.11 -18.83
N LEU A 57 6.22 -0.50 -18.75
CA LEU A 57 5.68 -1.30 -19.84
C LEU A 57 5.48 -0.46 -21.11
N PHE A 58 4.92 0.74 -20.97
CA PHE A 58 4.71 1.65 -22.09
C PHE A 58 6.03 2.04 -22.77
N ALA A 59 7.04 2.46 -21.99
CA ALA A 59 8.36 2.80 -22.51
C ALA A 59 9.04 1.59 -23.18
N LYS A 60 9.01 0.41 -22.53
CA LYS A 60 9.56 -0.83 -23.08
C LYS A 60 8.92 -1.18 -24.42
N ARG A 61 7.59 -1.05 -24.53
CA ARG A 61 6.88 -1.34 -25.79
C ARG A 61 7.30 -0.38 -26.89
N ILE A 62 7.37 0.92 -26.62
CA ILE A 62 7.76 1.90 -27.64
C ILE A 62 9.24 1.78 -28.01
N ASN A 63 10.09 1.31 -27.10
CA ASN A 63 11.51 1.06 -27.38
C ASN A 63 11.77 -0.29 -28.09
N ASP A 64 10.74 -1.10 -28.34
CA ASP A 64 10.88 -2.36 -29.06
C ASP A 64 11.50 -2.13 -30.45
N GLY A 65 12.42 -2.99 -30.86
CA GLY A 65 13.18 -2.86 -32.11
C GLY A 65 12.27 -2.80 -33.33
N GLU A 66 11.15 -3.53 -33.30
CA GLU A 66 10.14 -3.52 -34.37
C GLU A 66 9.53 -2.13 -34.60
N HIS A 67 9.52 -1.29 -33.57
CA HIS A 67 8.89 0.04 -33.56
C HIS A 67 9.90 1.19 -33.72
N ARG A 68 11.18 0.85 -33.87
CA ARG A 68 12.29 1.78 -34.08
C ARG A 68 12.66 1.86 -35.56
N PHE A 69 13.34 2.96 -35.90
CA PHE A 69 13.97 3.15 -37.20
C PHE A 69 15.48 3.01 -37.03
N ASP A 70 15.99 1.78 -37.06
CA ASP A 70 17.39 1.50 -36.72
C ASP A 70 18.40 2.27 -37.57
N ALA A 71 18.07 2.53 -38.84
CA ALA A 71 18.86 3.34 -39.75
C ALA A 71 19.12 4.78 -39.23
N LEU A 72 18.23 5.32 -38.40
CA LEU A 72 18.34 6.67 -37.82
C LEU A 72 19.20 6.74 -36.56
N SER A 73 19.65 5.60 -36.04
CA SER A 73 20.47 5.53 -34.84
C SER A 73 21.85 6.16 -35.05
N VAL A 74 22.39 6.08 -36.27
CA VAL A 74 23.68 6.68 -36.66
C VAL A 74 23.67 8.21 -36.47
N GLN A 75 22.53 8.86 -36.71
CA GLN A 75 22.36 10.31 -36.54
C GLN A 75 21.81 10.70 -35.16
N HIS A 76 21.77 9.75 -34.21
CA HIS A 76 21.22 9.95 -32.86
C HIS A 76 19.75 10.40 -32.83
N LEU A 77 18.95 9.97 -33.83
CA LEU A 77 17.53 10.31 -33.96
C LEU A 77 16.59 9.21 -33.42
N ASN A 78 17.12 8.28 -32.63
CA ASN A 78 16.41 7.08 -32.17
C ASN A 78 16.86 6.69 -30.75
N ALA A 79 16.97 7.67 -29.85
CA ALA A 79 17.40 7.43 -28.46
C ALA A 79 16.39 6.57 -27.68
N GLU A 80 16.85 5.87 -26.66
CA GLU A 80 15.99 5.09 -25.76
C GLU A 80 15.10 6.02 -24.91
N ILE A 81 13.82 5.69 -24.80
CA ILE A 81 12.87 6.43 -23.96
C ILE A 81 12.95 5.87 -22.55
N ILE A 82 13.39 6.69 -21.60
CA ILE A 82 13.51 6.32 -20.19
C ILE A 82 12.30 6.85 -19.43
N VAL A 83 11.76 6.04 -18.52
CA VAL A 83 10.61 6.38 -17.66
C VAL A 83 10.95 7.53 -16.71
N SER A 84 10.03 8.47 -16.58
CA SER A 84 10.12 9.53 -15.56
C SER A 84 9.66 9.01 -14.20
N GLN A 85 10.59 8.39 -13.45
CA GLN A 85 10.28 7.73 -12.17
C GLN A 85 9.95 8.71 -11.02
N GLN A 86 10.50 9.93 -11.05
CA GLN A 86 10.34 10.90 -9.95
C GLN A 86 9.70 12.19 -10.45
N GLY A 87 8.56 12.54 -9.85
CA GLY A 87 7.97 13.88 -9.96
C GLY A 87 8.46 14.76 -8.81
N SER A 88 8.45 16.07 -9.02
CA SER A 88 8.56 17.04 -7.92
C SER A 88 7.45 16.79 -6.90
N PHE A 89 7.66 17.15 -5.64
CA PHE A 89 6.64 17.05 -4.57
C PHE A 89 5.31 17.74 -4.91
N HIS A 90 5.31 18.69 -5.85
CA HIS A 90 4.12 19.41 -6.31
C HIS A 90 3.44 18.78 -7.54
N ASP A 91 4.07 17.81 -8.20
CA ASP A 91 3.51 17.16 -9.37
C ASP A 91 2.50 16.08 -8.96
N LYS A 92 1.22 16.32 -9.28
CA LYS A 92 0.10 15.42 -8.96
C LYS A 92 -0.13 14.34 -10.02
N ARG A 93 0.71 14.27 -11.06
CA ARG A 93 0.60 13.27 -12.14
C ARG A 93 1.25 11.96 -11.72
N THR A 94 0.73 10.84 -12.22
CA THR A 94 1.38 9.53 -12.05
C THR A 94 2.65 9.44 -12.90
N ALA A 95 3.46 8.40 -12.67
CA ALA A 95 4.61 8.12 -13.52
C ALA A 95 4.24 7.87 -14.99
N LEU A 96 3.08 7.24 -15.26
CA LEU A 96 2.61 7.01 -16.62
C LEU A 96 2.25 8.32 -17.32
N ALA A 97 1.44 9.16 -16.68
CA ALA A 97 1.07 10.46 -17.23
C ALA A 97 2.29 11.35 -17.53
N ARG A 98 3.29 11.39 -16.63
CA ARG A 98 4.57 12.08 -16.89
C ARG A 98 5.31 11.50 -18.09
N THR A 99 5.34 10.17 -18.21
CA THR A 99 6.01 9.50 -19.33
C THR A 99 5.29 9.77 -20.66
N LEU A 100 3.96 9.81 -20.67
CA LEU A 100 3.18 10.20 -21.86
C LEU A 100 3.48 11.64 -22.29
N GLU A 101 3.54 12.58 -21.34
CA GLU A 101 3.91 13.96 -21.62
C GLU A 101 5.32 14.08 -22.19
N GLN A 102 6.29 13.36 -21.60
CA GLN A 102 7.66 13.33 -22.10
C GLN A 102 7.74 12.76 -23.52
N VAL A 103 6.98 11.70 -23.82
CA VAL A 103 6.91 11.13 -25.17
C VAL A 103 6.22 12.08 -26.14
N GLY A 104 5.14 12.75 -25.74
CA GLY A 104 4.43 13.75 -26.54
C GLY A 104 5.36 14.87 -27.03
N HIS A 105 6.19 15.40 -26.14
CA HIS A 105 7.15 16.46 -26.50
C HIS A 105 8.44 15.92 -27.14
N GLY A 106 8.90 14.75 -26.72
CA GLY A 106 10.24 14.23 -27.03
C GLY A 106 10.31 13.29 -28.22
N VAL A 107 9.17 12.84 -28.77
CA VAL A 107 9.12 11.80 -29.81
C VAL A 107 8.20 12.20 -30.97
N TYR A 108 8.68 11.94 -32.19
CA TYR A 108 7.91 11.96 -33.42
C TYR A 108 7.44 10.55 -33.80
N PHE A 109 6.19 10.46 -34.26
CA PHE A 109 5.61 9.24 -34.81
C PHE A 109 5.45 9.35 -36.33
N ALA A 110 5.88 8.32 -37.06
CA ALA A 110 5.74 8.23 -38.52
C ALA A 110 5.56 6.77 -38.94
N ASP A 111 4.86 6.49 -40.04
CA ASP A 111 4.77 5.11 -40.58
C ASP A 111 6.11 4.67 -41.18
N GLU A 112 6.66 5.53 -42.05
CA GLU A 112 7.94 5.31 -42.72
C GLU A 112 8.73 6.61 -42.79
N VAL A 113 9.99 6.56 -42.36
CA VAL A 113 10.89 7.71 -42.44
C VAL A 113 12.33 7.25 -42.56
N ASN A 114 13.10 7.98 -43.36
CA ASN A 114 14.55 7.82 -43.48
C ASN A 114 15.21 9.19 -43.36
N TYR A 115 16.55 9.19 -43.23
CA TYR A 115 17.30 10.43 -42.98
C TYR A 115 17.16 11.46 -44.12
N ASP A 116 17.22 11.03 -45.39
CA ASP A 116 17.03 11.91 -46.54
C ASP A 116 15.68 12.64 -46.53
N ARG A 117 14.60 11.92 -46.19
CA ARG A 117 13.26 12.53 -46.04
C ARG A 117 13.23 13.54 -44.90
N ILE A 118 13.89 13.26 -43.77
CA ILE A 118 13.98 14.20 -42.64
C ILE A 118 14.72 15.46 -43.06
N VAL A 119 15.86 15.33 -43.74
CA VAL A 119 16.66 16.45 -44.23
C VAL A 119 15.86 17.29 -45.22
N LYS A 120 15.15 16.69 -46.16
CA LYS A 120 14.27 17.40 -47.11
C LYS A 120 13.18 18.21 -46.40
N LEU A 121 12.51 17.61 -45.40
CA LEU A 121 11.48 18.29 -44.62
C LEU A 121 12.07 19.42 -43.76
N ALA A 122 13.24 19.19 -43.15
CA ALA A 122 13.96 20.18 -42.37
C ALA A 122 14.35 21.39 -43.22
N ARG A 123 14.93 21.15 -44.40
CA ARG A 123 15.27 22.21 -45.37
C ARG A 123 14.05 23.04 -45.74
N LYS A 124 12.95 22.38 -46.14
CA LYS A 124 11.70 23.07 -46.48
C LYS A 124 11.21 23.96 -45.33
N TYR A 125 11.21 23.42 -44.10
CA TYR A 125 10.78 24.16 -42.93
C TYR A 125 11.67 25.38 -42.65
N VAL A 126 12.99 25.19 -42.58
CA VAL A 126 13.96 26.26 -42.31
C VAL A 126 13.92 27.33 -43.41
N SER A 127 13.78 26.95 -44.68
CA SER A 127 13.65 27.90 -45.78
C SER A 127 12.38 28.74 -45.67
N SER A 128 11.25 28.12 -45.30
CA SER A 128 9.97 28.85 -45.15
C SER A 128 9.89 29.76 -43.92
N HIS A 129 10.76 29.52 -42.92
CA HIS A 129 10.80 30.29 -41.66
C HIS A 129 12.18 30.93 -41.44
N TRP A 130 12.86 31.29 -42.54
CA TRP A 130 14.21 31.86 -42.49
C TRP A 130 14.21 33.19 -41.73
N SER A 131 15.15 33.34 -40.79
CA SER A 131 15.28 34.53 -39.97
C SER A 131 16.73 34.71 -39.51
N HIS A 132 17.04 35.90 -38.99
CA HIS A 132 18.35 36.20 -38.42
C HIS A 132 18.72 35.18 -37.33
N GLU A 133 17.78 34.89 -36.43
CA GLU A 133 17.98 33.94 -35.32
C GLU A 133 18.33 32.53 -35.84
N ARG A 134 17.64 32.03 -36.86
CA ARG A 134 17.93 30.71 -37.43
C ARG A 134 19.27 30.68 -38.16
N ALA A 135 19.56 31.72 -38.93
CA ALA A 135 20.86 31.87 -39.60
C ALA A 135 21.99 31.88 -38.57
N TRP A 136 21.80 32.59 -37.46
CA TRP A 136 22.73 32.63 -36.35
C TRP A 136 22.90 31.27 -35.66
N ASN A 137 21.81 30.60 -35.34
CA ASN A 137 21.84 29.27 -34.70
C ASN A 137 22.57 28.24 -35.57
N LEU A 138 22.29 28.21 -36.88
CA LEU A 138 23.00 27.33 -37.82
C LEU A 138 24.48 27.67 -37.97
N LEU A 139 24.81 28.97 -37.99
CA LEU A 139 26.20 29.43 -38.06
C LEU A 139 26.98 28.98 -36.83
N ARG A 140 26.39 29.12 -35.63
CA ARG A 140 27.00 28.72 -34.36
C ARG A 140 27.02 27.21 -34.13
N SER A 141 26.07 26.45 -34.69
CA SER A 141 26.04 24.99 -34.52
C SER A 141 27.08 24.27 -35.36
N SER A 142 27.47 24.85 -36.49
CA SER A 142 28.39 24.25 -37.46
C SER A 142 29.84 24.71 -37.30
N ARG A 143 30.09 25.86 -36.68
CA ARG A 143 31.44 26.42 -36.51
C ARG A 143 31.72 26.82 -35.07
N SER A 144 32.98 26.71 -34.67
CA SER A 144 33.43 26.98 -33.31
C SER A 144 34.23 28.29 -33.23
N GLY A 145 33.69 29.25 -32.48
CA GLY A 145 34.39 30.48 -32.15
C GLY A 145 34.40 31.55 -33.25
N PHE A 146 34.72 32.78 -32.84
CA PHE A 146 34.56 33.99 -33.63
C PHE A 146 35.29 33.95 -34.99
N SER A 147 36.49 33.39 -35.01
CA SER A 147 37.34 33.36 -36.22
C SER A 147 36.69 32.58 -37.36
N GLU A 148 36.10 31.41 -37.06
CA GLU A 148 35.46 30.55 -38.05
C GLU A 148 34.15 31.15 -38.56
N LEU A 149 33.33 31.69 -37.65
CA LEU A 149 32.08 32.39 -37.99
C LEU A 149 32.36 33.57 -38.93
N ARG A 150 33.36 34.39 -38.58
CA ARG A 150 33.80 35.53 -39.38
C ARG A 150 34.34 35.10 -40.75
N ALA A 151 35.16 34.04 -40.80
CA ALA A 151 35.72 33.54 -42.05
C ALA A 151 34.61 33.10 -43.01
N PHE A 152 33.60 32.39 -42.49
CA PHE A 152 32.45 31.94 -43.28
C PHE A 152 31.67 33.10 -43.89
N ILE A 153 31.32 34.11 -43.10
CA ILE A 153 30.60 35.30 -43.62
C ILE A 153 31.47 36.06 -44.65
N LYS A 154 32.77 36.21 -44.36
CA LYS A 154 33.70 36.91 -45.24
C LYS A 154 34.00 36.17 -46.54
N GLN A 155 33.79 34.86 -46.62
CA GLN A 155 33.91 34.11 -47.87
C GLN A 155 32.93 34.65 -48.92
N LYS A 156 31.70 34.96 -48.51
CA LYS A 156 30.65 35.50 -49.38
C LYS A 156 30.69 37.04 -49.45
N TYR A 157 31.08 37.70 -48.36
CA TYR A 157 31.14 39.17 -48.27
C TYR A 157 32.47 39.67 -47.71
N PRO A 158 33.54 39.69 -48.53
CA PRO A 158 34.89 40.04 -48.07
C PRO A 158 35.02 41.47 -47.51
N LYS A 159 34.16 42.39 -47.95
CA LYS A 159 34.19 43.81 -47.61
C LYS A 159 33.47 44.15 -46.28
N LEU A 160 32.77 43.20 -45.66
CA LEU A 160 32.10 43.43 -44.38
C LEU A 160 33.13 43.66 -43.26
N LYS A 161 32.92 44.72 -42.47
CA LYS A 161 33.71 45.02 -41.27
C LYS A 161 33.08 44.29 -40.08
N ILE A 162 33.71 43.18 -39.69
CA ILE A 162 33.32 42.37 -38.53
C ILE A 162 34.57 42.24 -37.66
N GLY A 163 34.56 42.86 -36.49
CA GLY A 163 35.64 42.90 -35.51
C GLY A 163 35.31 42.23 -34.17
N SER A 164 34.02 42.13 -33.84
CA SER A 164 33.51 41.55 -32.59
C SER A 164 32.24 40.70 -32.80
N TYR A 165 31.82 39.93 -31.78
CA TYR A 165 30.53 39.24 -31.80
C TYR A 165 29.35 40.21 -31.85
N ASP A 166 29.47 41.39 -31.23
CA ASP A 166 28.44 42.42 -31.25
C ASP A 166 28.23 42.96 -32.66
N ASP A 167 29.34 43.23 -33.38
CA ASP A 167 29.27 43.62 -34.80
C ASP A 167 28.58 42.55 -35.66
N MET A 168 28.66 41.28 -35.25
CA MET A 168 28.08 40.16 -35.97
C MET A 168 26.58 39.98 -35.64
N ASN A 169 26.17 40.26 -34.39
CA ASN A 169 24.77 40.29 -33.97
C ASN A 169 24.01 41.48 -34.57
N ASP A 170 24.69 42.62 -34.79
CA ASP A 170 24.10 43.80 -35.42
C ASP A 170 23.83 43.63 -36.92
N LEU A 171 24.39 42.58 -37.55
CA LEU A 171 24.12 42.24 -38.95
C LEU A 171 22.85 41.42 -39.08
N ASP A 172 21.98 41.77 -40.02
CA ASP A 172 20.89 40.88 -40.42
C ASP A 172 21.42 39.71 -41.26
N LEU A 173 21.82 38.63 -40.56
CA LEU A 173 22.28 37.39 -41.18
C LEU A 173 21.26 36.76 -42.13
N ALA A 174 19.96 37.04 -42.00
CA ALA A 174 18.95 36.49 -42.91
C ALA A 174 19.11 37.03 -44.34
N ASN A 175 19.61 38.26 -44.49
CA ASN A 175 19.83 38.89 -45.79
C ASN A 175 21.20 38.52 -46.39
N LEU A 176 22.14 38.12 -45.55
CA LEU A 176 23.49 37.75 -45.98
C LEU A 176 23.57 36.27 -46.35
N LEU A 177 22.96 35.41 -45.54
CA LEU A 177 23.01 33.97 -45.68
C LEU A 177 21.65 33.42 -46.14
N SER A 178 21.70 32.23 -46.69
CA SER A 178 20.56 31.45 -47.16
C SER A 178 20.71 30.01 -46.68
N VAL A 179 19.62 29.25 -46.69
CA VAL A 179 19.67 27.81 -46.37
C VAL A 179 20.66 27.05 -47.27
N GLY A 180 20.84 27.51 -48.51
CA GLY A 180 21.81 26.96 -49.47
C GLY A 180 23.26 27.04 -49.01
N ASP A 181 23.60 27.99 -48.13
CA ASP A 181 24.96 28.12 -47.60
C ASP A 181 25.27 27.04 -46.53
N PHE A 182 24.28 26.24 -46.12
CA PHE A 182 24.40 25.21 -45.08
C PHE A 182 24.10 23.79 -45.60
N MET A 183 24.21 23.56 -46.92
CA MET A 183 23.77 22.30 -47.50
C MET A 183 24.58 21.09 -47.06
N ASP A 184 25.86 21.30 -46.77
CA ASP A 184 26.79 20.24 -46.36
C ASP A 184 26.62 19.92 -44.85
N GLU A 185 26.01 20.81 -44.07
CA GLU A 185 25.75 20.65 -42.64
C GLU A 185 24.34 20.12 -42.36
N GLU A 186 23.97 19.00 -43.00
CA GLU A 186 22.63 18.41 -42.92
C GLU A 186 22.15 18.19 -41.49
N GLN A 187 23.03 17.75 -40.59
CA GLN A 187 22.68 17.52 -39.19
C GLN A 187 22.28 18.83 -38.51
N SER A 188 23.00 19.94 -38.74
CA SER A 188 22.65 21.25 -38.18
C SER A 188 21.27 21.71 -38.65
N LEU A 189 20.96 21.52 -39.95
CA LEU A 189 19.63 21.83 -40.50
C LEU A 189 18.52 21.02 -39.83
N VAL A 190 18.76 19.72 -39.62
CA VAL A 190 17.80 18.84 -38.92
C VAL A 190 17.59 19.30 -37.48
N LEU A 191 18.66 19.64 -36.76
CA LEU A 191 18.59 20.08 -35.37
C LEU A 191 17.85 21.41 -35.19
N GLU A 192 17.96 22.31 -36.16
CA GLU A 192 17.29 23.62 -36.15
C GLU A 192 15.80 23.49 -36.52
N ALA A 193 15.46 22.55 -37.40
CA ALA A 193 14.08 22.33 -37.85
C ALA A 193 13.24 21.55 -36.84
N LEU A 194 13.78 20.45 -36.31
CA LEU A 194 13.04 19.52 -35.45
C LEU A 194 12.93 20.05 -34.01
N SER A 195 11.76 19.90 -33.39
CA SER A 195 11.61 20.20 -31.96
C SER A 195 12.07 19.04 -31.05
N CYS A 196 12.23 17.82 -31.59
CA CYS A 196 12.82 16.71 -30.87
C CYS A 196 13.60 15.76 -31.78
N ARG A 197 14.48 14.95 -31.18
CA ARG A 197 15.46 14.09 -31.89
C ARG A 197 15.16 12.60 -31.70
N ASN A 198 13.89 12.21 -31.69
CA ASN A 198 13.53 10.82 -31.48
C ASN A 198 12.34 10.42 -32.34
N PHE A 199 12.44 9.29 -33.03
CA PHE A 199 11.41 8.80 -33.94
C PHE A 199 10.94 7.39 -33.54
N ARG A 200 9.64 7.14 -33.68
CA ARG A 200 8.99 5.85 -33.48
C ARG A 200 7.97 5.58 -34.56
N LYS A 201 7.73 4.30 -34.85
CA LYS A 201 6.67 3.91 -35.76
C LYS A 201 5.31 4.19 -35.15
N VAL A 202 4.35 4.64 -35.95
CA VAL A 202 2.94 4.77 -35.52
C VAL A 202 2.40 3.43 -34.97
N SER A 203 2.89 2.31 -35.51
CA SER A 203 2.54 0.97 -35.04
C SER A 203 2.91 0.70 -33.57
N ALA A 204 3.78 1.51 -32.95
CA ALA A 204 4.19 1.34 -31.55
C ALA A 204 3.03 1.43 -30.55
N LEU A 205 1.98 2.17 -30.91
CA LEU A 205 0.78 2.34 -30.08
C LEU A 205 -0.26 1.23 -30.29
N ARG A 206 -0.07 0.37 -31.31
CA ARG A 206 -0.99 -0.74 -31.57
C ARG A 206 -0.91 -1.77 -30.45
N GLY A 207 -2.07 -2.14 -29.92
CA GLY A 207 -2.19 -3.09 -28.80
C GLY A 207 -1.98 -2.48 -27.41
N LEU A 208 -1.53 -1.22 -27.30
CA LEU A 208 -1.51 -0.45 -26.04
C LEU A 208 -2.82 0.29 -25.76
N THR A 209 -3.72 0.32 -26.74
CA THR A 209 -5.01 0.98 -26.67
C THR A 209 -6.15 0.04 -27.05
N ASP A 210 -7.35 0.34 -26.58
CA ASP A 210 -8.58 -0.23 -27.10
C ASP A 210 -9.08 0.53 -28.36
N GLU A 211 -10.21 0.09 -28.91
CA GLU A 211 -10.85 0.71 -30.08
C GLU A 211 -11.25 2.18 -29.87
N ARG A 212 -11.35 2.64 -28.61
CA ARG A 212 -11.65 4.02 -28.23
C ARG A 212 -10.41 4.81 -27.85
N HIS A 213 -9.23 4.28 -28.16
CA HIS A 213 -7.92 4.87 -27.88
C HIS A 213 -7.57 5.00 -26.39
N ARG A 214 -8.21 4.21 -25.53
CA ARG A 214 -7.97 4.21 -24.07
C ARG A 214 -6.86 3.23 -23.75
N LEU A 215 -5.94 3.61 -22.85
CA LEU A 215 -4.79 2.78 -22.51
C LEU A 215 -5.23 1.47 -21.86
N ARG A 216 -4.71 0.38 -22.42
CA ARG A 216 -5.00 -1.00 -22.06
C ARG A 216 -3.70 -1.80 -22.08
N PHE A 217 -3.36 -2.40 -20.95
CA PHE A 217 -2.13 -3.19 -20.80
C PHE A 217 -2.39 -4.69 -20.58
N ARG A 218 -3.65 -5.06 -20.33
CA ARG A 218 -4.13 -6.44 -20.20
C ARG A 218 -5.53 -6.55 -20.79
N ASP A 219 -5.97 -7.76 -21.10
CA ASP A 219 -7.35 -7.97 -21.56
C ASP A 219 -8.37 -7.86 -20.43
N ARG A 220 -7.97 -8.20 -19.20
CA ARG A 220 -8.82 -8.19 -18.00
C ARG A 220 -8.01 -7.85 -16.74
N ILE A 221 -8.67 -7.28 -15.75
CA ILE A 221 -8.14 -7.12 -14.39
C ILE A 221 -8.95 -8.02 -13.46
N ASP A 222 -8.29 -9.09 -12.99
CA ASP A 222 -8.92 -10.17 -12.23
C ASP A 222 -9.09 -9.87 -10.74
N TRP A 223 -8.52 -8.77 -10.25
CA TRP A 223 -8.48 -8.52 -8.81
C TRP A 223 -8.28 -7.05 -8.47
N PHE A 224 -8.94 -6.59 -7.40
CA PHE A 224 -8.76 -5.28 -6.79
C PHE A 224 -9.10 -5.31 -5.29
N GLU A 225 -8.72 -4.27 -4.56
CA GLU A 225 -9.17 -4.04 -3.18
C GLU A 225 -10.20 -2.91 -3.15
N LEU A 226 -11.28 -3.13 -2.41
CA LEU A 226 -12.26 -2.11 -2.07
C LEU A 226 -12.15 -1.79 -0.58
N VAL A 227 -11.94 -0.52 -0.25
CA VAL A 227 -11.94 -0.04 1.14
C VAL A 227 -13.18 0.82 1.35
N VAL A 228 -14.10 0.37 2.20
CA VAL A 228 -15.32 1.10 2.57
C VAL A 228 -15.06 1.88 3.86
N ASN A 229 -15.54 3.13 3.91
CA ASN A 229 -15.28 4.13 4.95
C ASN A 229 -13.78 4.36 5.23
N PRO A 230 -12.98 4.72 4.20
CA PRO A 230 -11.53 4.88 4.35
C PRO A 230 -11.11 5.94 5.37
N SER A 231 -11.97 6.93 5.65
CA SER A 231 -11.71 8.00 6.62
C SER A 231 -11.94 7.56 8.08
N ARG A 232 -12.51 6.37 8.32
CA ARG A 232 -12.72 5.83 9.67
C ARG A 232 -11.58 4.91 10.07
N THR A 233 -11.31 4.83 11.36
CA THR A 233 -10.34 3.87 11.91
C THR A 233 -10.86 2.43 11.80
N HIS A 234 -9.93 1.46 11.71
CA HIS A 234 -10.24 0.02 11.58
C HIS A 234 -11.23 -0.51 12.64
N ASP A 235 -11.26 0.10 13.83
CA ASP A 235 -12.17 -0.30 14.91
C ASP A 235 -13.58 0.30 14.80
N CYS A 236 -13.76 1.34 13.97
CA CYS A 236 -14.96 2.17 13.87
C CYS A 236 -15.73 2.04 12.55
N GLY A 237 -15.58 0.91 11.83
CA GLY A 237 -16.41 0.57 10.67
C GLY A 237 -15.74 0.69 9.30
N GLN A 238 -14.41 0.87 9.25
CA GLN A 238 -13.66 0.65 8.01
C GLN A 238 -13.58 -0.84 7.71
N VAL A 239 -13.96 -1.24 6.49
CA VAL A 239 -13.85 -2.63 6.03
C VAL A 239 -13.13 -2.66 4.70
N LYS A 240 -12.13 -3.54 4.62
CA LYS A 240 -11.40 -3.82 3.40
C LYS A 240 -11.91 -5.13 2.82
N TYR A 241 -12.17 -5.14 1.52
CA TYR A 241 -12.56 -6.32 0.76
C TYR A 241 -11.50 -6.64 -0.28
N SER A 242 -11.05 -7.90 -0.29
CA SER A 242 -10.34 -8.50 -1.41
C SER A 242 -11.38 -8.89 -2.47
N CYS A 243 -11.30 -8.32 -3.65
CA CYS A 243 -12.32 -8.47 -4.69
C CYS A 243 -11.72 -9.24 -5.87
N GLY A 244 -12.15 -10.49 -6.06
CA GLY A 244 -11.75 -11.33 -7.20
C GLY A 244 -12.79 -11.26 -8.31
N VAL A 245 -12.35 -11.12 -9.57
CA VAL A 245 -13.23 -11.05 -10.74
C VAL A 245 -13.16 -12.37 -11.49
N SER A 246 -14.31 -13.01 -11.69
CA SER A 246 -14.45 -14.24 -12.47
C SER A 246 -15.61 -14.10 -13.45
N GLY A 247 -15.30 -14.17 -14.75
CA GLY A 247 -16.28 -13.88 -15.81
C GLY A 247 -16.85 -12.47 -15.67
N ASN A 248 -18.17 -12.38 -15.48
CA ASN A 248 -18.88 -11.10 -15.28
C ASN A 248 -19.30 -10.87 -13.81
N THR A 249 -18.64 -11.54 -12.87
CA THR A 249 -18.99 -11.48 -11.45
C THR A 249 -17.77 -11.11 -10.62
N VAL A 250 -18.02 -10.36 -9.54
CA VAL A 250 -17.01 -10.00 -8.54
C VAL A 250 -17.34 -10.72 -7.24
N HIS A 251 -16.37 -11.47 -6.72
CA HIS A 251 -16.40 -12.09 -5.40
C HIS A 251 -15.75 -11.18 -4.38
N PHE A 252 -16.48 -10.85 -3.32
CA PHE A 252 -16.05 -9.98 -2.24
C PHE A 252 -15.70 -10.81 -1.01
N GLU A 253 -14.46 -10.67 -0.53
CA GLU A 253 -13.97 -11.33 0.68
C GLU A 253 -13.48 -10.27 1.69
N PRO A 254 -14.19 -10.06 2.82
CA PRO A 254 -13.82 -9.04 3.79
C PRO A 254 -12.61 -9.47 4.63
N GLU A 255 -11.72 -8.52 4.89
CA GLU A 255 -10.61 -8.64 5.84
C GLU A 255 -11.09 -8.17 7.22
N LEU A 256 -11.50 -9.12 8.07
CA LEU A 256 -12.14 -8.85 9.35
C LEU A 256 -11.18 -9.02 10.54
N VAL A 257 -11.15 -8.03 11.43
CA VAL A 257 -10.46 -8.10 12.72
C VAL A 257 -11.39 -8.51 13.86
N ALA A 258 -10.87 -8.55 15.10
CA ALA A 258 -11.63 -8.96 16.28
C ALA A 258 -12.78 -8.00 16.67
N SER A 259 -12.89 -6.82 16.04
CA SER A 259 -13.93 -5.81 16.31
C SER A 259 -15.35 -6.30 15.99
N ALA A 260 -16.25 -6.18 16.97
CA ALA A 260 -17.67 -6.50 16.80
C ALA A 260 -18.38 -5.50 15.89
N SER A 261 -18.03 -4.22 15.99
CA SER A 261 -18.60 -3.15 15.17
C SER A 261 -18.27 -3.34 13.69
N GLN A 262 -17.03 -3.71 13.39
CA GLN A 262 -16.59 -3.98 12.02
C GLN A 262 -17.36 -5.16 11.41
N ARG A 263 -17.53 -6.26 12.16
CA ARG A 263 -18.31 -7.42 11.70
C ARG A 263 -19.79 -7.08 11.48
N LYS A 264 -20.38 -6.29 12.38
CA LYS A 264 -21.78 -5.84 12.23
C LYS A 264 -21.95 -5.01 10.95
N PHE A 265 -21.03 -4.10 10.68
CA PHE A 265 -21.04 -3.31 9.45
C PHE A 265 -20.84 -4.18 8.21
N ALA A 266 -19.81 -5.03 8.17
CA ALA A 266 -19.55 -5.91 7.03
C ALA A 266 -20.74 -6.81 6.68
N ARG A 267 -21.49 -7.26 7.71
CA ARG A 267 -22.73 -8.03 7.54
C ARG A 267 -23.87 -7.20 6.95
N ALA A 268 -24.02 -5.95 7.39
CA ALA A 268 -25.03 -5.05 6.84
C ALA A 268 -24.74 -4.74 5.37
N PHE A 269 -23.49 -4.37 5.07
CA PHE A 269 -23.00 -4.11 3.72
C PHE A 269 -23.21 -5.32 2.79
N GLY A 270 -22.82 -6.52 3.24
CA GLY A 270 -23.03 -7.73 2.46
C GLY A 270 -24.51 -8.05 2.22
N ARG A 271 -25.41 -7.71 3.14
CA ARG A 271 -26.87 -7.93 2.95
C ARG A 271 -27.49 -6.98 1.94
N GLU A 272 -26.97 -5.77 1.84
CA GLU A 272 -27.47 -4.73 0.94
C GLU A 272 -27.08 -5.00 -0.51
N TYR A 273 -25.82 -5.36 -0.75
CA TYR A 273 -25.28 -5.46 -2.12
C TYR A 273 -25.13 -6.89 -2.66
N ARG A 274 -25.32 -7.95 -1.87
CA ARG A 274 -25.18 -9.32 -2.37
C ARG A 274 -26.25 -9.65 -3.41
N THR A 275 -25.82 -10.29 -4.49
CA THR A 275 -26.73 -11.04 -5.38
C THR A 275 -26.79 -12.51 -4.94
N THR A 276 -25.63 -13.11 -4.65
CA THR A 276 -25.55 -14.49 -4.12
C THR A 276 -24.40 -14.63 -3.11
N GLY A 277 -24.44 -15.68 -2.28
CA GLY A 277 -23.40 -15.97 -1.28
C GLY A 277 -23.85 -15.76 0.16
N GLY A 278 -22.89 -15.60 1.06
CA GLY A 278 -23.10 -15.52 2.50
C GLY A 278 -23.35 -14.10 3.03
N ASP A 279 -23.36 -13.99 4.35
CA ASP A 279 -23.51 -12.73 5.08
C ASP A 279 -22.22 -11.88 5.11
N TYR A 280 -21.08 -12.44 4.70
CA TYR A 280 -19.77 -11.76 4.72
C TYR A 280 -19.06 -11.85 3.38
N CYS A 281 -18.91 -13.06 2.85
CA CYS A 281 -18.39 -13.29 1.51
C CYS A 281 -19.56 -13.44 0.54
N PHE A 282 -19.62 -12.59 -0.47
CA PHE A 282 -20.72 -12.57 -1.42
C PHE A 282 -20.22 -12.33 -2.84
N THR A 283 -21.12 -12.46 -3.81
CA THR A 283 -20.85 -12.12 -5.20
C THR A 283 -21.92 -11.19 -5.73
N MET A 284 -21.51 -10.38 -6.71
CA MET A 284 -22.40 -9.54 -7.49
C MET A 284 -21.89 -9.37 -8.93
N PRO A 285 -22.75 -9.06 -9.90
CA PRO A 285 -22.34 -8.70 -11.25
C PRO A 285 -21.40 -7.50 -11.29
N VAL A 286 -20.45 -7.48 -12.23
CA VAL A 286 -19.53 -6.35 -12.41
C VAL A 286 -20.26 -5.05 -12.68
N THR A 287 -21.38 -5.10 -13.40
CA THR A 287 -22.21 -3.92 -13.73
C THR A 287 -22.77 -3.22 -12.49
N GLN A 288 -23.04 -3.94 -11.41
CA GLN A 288 -23.58 -3.39 -10.17
C GLN A 288 -22.49 -2.85 -9.23
N VAL A 289 -21.20 -3.11 -9.49
CA VAL A 289 -20.11 -2.57 -8.67
C VAL A 289 -20.06 -1.05 -8.74
N GLN A 290 -20.50 -0.46 -9.86
CA GLN A 290 -20.59 0.98 -10.04
C GLN A 290 -21.53 1.63 -9.00
N GLU A 291 -22.61 0.96 -8.63
CA GLU A 291 -23.57 1.45 -7.62
C GLU A 291 -22.89 1.65 -6.26
N ILE A 292 -22.02 0.71 -5.85
CA ILE A 292 -21.22 0.84 -4.62
C ILE A 292 -20.31 2.07 -4.72
N LEU A 293 -19.68 2.31 -5.87
CA LEU A 293 -18.81 3.47 -6.05
C LEU A 293 -19.58 4.79 -5.95
N GLU A 294 -20.87 4.81 -6.29
CA GLU A 294 -21.71 6.00 -6.29
C GLU A 294 -22.34 6.30 -4.93
N HIS A 295 -22.79 5.27 -4.21
CA HIS A 295 -23.55 5.40 -2.97
C HIS A 295 -22.70 5.38 -1.70
N GLU A 296 -21.52 4.77 -1.74
CA GLU A 296 -20.70 4.53 -0.54
C GLU A 296 -19.44 5.40 -0.51
N GLU A 297 -18.96 5.68 0.70
CA GLU A 297 -17.64 6.28 0.90
C GLU A 297 -16.57 5.21 0.69
N VAL A 298 -16.03 5.10 -0.54
CA VAL A 298 -15.10 4.04 -0.91
C VAL A 298 -13.80 4.54 -1.51
N ALA A 299 -12.75 3.72 -1.35
CA ALA A 299 -11.49 3.84 -2.07
C ALA A 299 -11.16 2.52 -2.75
N LEU A 300 -10.86 2.58 -4.05
CA LEU A 300 -10.36 1.44 -4.82
C LEU A 300 -8.84 1.42 -4.85
N ARG A 301 -8.26 0.22 -4.78
CA ARG A 301 -6.82 0.01 -4.93
C ARG A 301 -6.54 -1.18 -5.83
N PHE A 302 -5.66 -1.00 -6.80
CA PHE A 302 -5.23 -2.04 -7.74
C PHE A 302 -3.81 -2.52 -7.40
N ASN A 303 -3.55 -2.78 -6.12
CA ASN A 303 -2.23 -3.06 -5.58
C ASN A 303 -1.52 -4.27 -6.21
N ASN A 304 -2.28 -5.24 -6.74
CA ASN A 304 -1.75 -6.43 -7.40
C ASN A 304 -1.71 -6.34 -8.93
N VAL A 305 -2.08 -5.18 -9.50
CA VAL A 305 -1.88 -4.94 -10.92
C VAL A 305 -0.42 -4.54 -11.13
N ARG A 306 0.43 -5.54 -11.39
CA ARG A 306 1.80 -5.34 -11.88
C ARG A 306 1.90 -5.88 -13.27
N TYR A 307 2.16 -5.03 -14.26
CA TYR A 307 2.07 -5.46 -15.65
C TYR A 307 3.24 -6.34 -16.08
N LEU A 308 4.43 -6.13 -15.52
CA LEU A 308 5.65 -6.90 -15.85
C LEU A 308 5.90 -8.10 -14.91
N GLN A 309 5.17 -8.21 -13.79
CA GLN A 309 5.33 -9.27 -12.80
C GLN A 309 4.02 -10.04 -12.59
N ARG A 310 4.10 -11.37 -12.47
CA ARG A 310 2.95 -12.16 -11.98
C ARG A 310 2.95 -12.10 -10.46
N LEU A 311 1.89 -11.53 -9.88
CA LEU A 311 1.64 -11.60 -8.45
C LEU A 311 0.65 -12.72 -8.16
N ASN A 312 0.87 -13.43 -7.05
CA ASN A 312 -0.12 -14.37 -6.55
C ASN A 312 -1.30 -13.61 -5.91
N PRO A 313 -2.54 -14.10 -6.04
CA PRO A 313 -3.69 -13.50 -5.38
C PRO A 313 -3.45 -13.45 -3.86
N LEU A 314 -3.78 -12.33 -3.22
CA LEU A 314 -3.80 -12.26 -1.77
C LEU A 314 -5.02 -13.03 -1.25
N HIS A 315 -4.78 -14.09 -0.50
CA HIS A 315 -5.84 -14.81 0.20
C HIS A 315 -6.20 -14.06 1.48
N SER A 316 -7.47 -13.67 1.61
CA SER A 316 -8.00 -13.17 2.88
C SER A 316 -7.92 -14.29 3.92
N THR A 317 -7.32 -14.02 5.07
CA THR A 317 -7.23 -15.03 6.15
C THR A 317 -8.29 -14.75 7.20
N ALA A 318 -9.18 -15.72 7.44
CA ALA A 318 -10.09 -15.70 8.56
C ALA A 318 -9.50 -16.53 9.71
N ARG A 319 -9.20 -15.90 10.85
CA ARG A 319 -8.86 -16.64 12.07
C ARG A 319 -10.15 -17.11 12.74
N LEU A 320 -10.42 -18.40 12.68
CA LEU A 320 -11.45 -19.02 13.52
C LEU A 320 -11.14 -18.68 14.98
N ARG A 321 -12.14 -18.17 15.70
CA ARG A 321 -12.06 -17.91 17.13
C ARG A 321 -11.85 -19.28 17.79
N LYS A 322 -10.62 -19.60 18.19
CA LYS A 322 -10.36 -20.80 19.02
C LYS A 322 -11.34 -20.71 20.19
N GLU A 323 -12.14 -21.75 20.40
CA GLU A 323 -12.93 -21.90 21.62
C GLU A 323 -12.01 -21.58 22.80
N GLN A 324 -12.32 -20.51 23.53
CA GLN A 324 -11.52 -20.13 24.67
C GLN A 324 -11.93 -21.06 25.80
N ILE A 325 -11.13 -22.10 26.03
CA ILE A 325 -11.16 -22.86 27.27
C ILE A 325 -11.10 -21.84 28.42
N PRO A 326 -12.09 -21.77 29.31
CA PRO A 326 -12.09 -20.81 30.42
C PRO A 326 -10.79 -20.90 31.22
N ARG A 327 -10.16 -19.75 31.41
CA ARG A 327 -8.83 -19.61 32.04
C ARG A 327 -8.97 -18.78 33.31
N PHE A 328 -8.77 -19.40 34.45
CA PHE A 328 -8.85 -18.73 35.75
C PHE A 328 -7.46 -18.50 36.32
N GLY A 329 -7.20 -17.28 36.78
CA GLY A 329 -5.96 -16.93 37.44
C GLY A 329 -6.08 -16.94 38.96
N ILE A 330 -4.99 -17.30 39.63
CA ILE A 330 -4.80 -16.99 41.04
C ILE A 330 -3.81 -15.84 41.12
N SER A 331 -4.29 -14.71 41.62
CA SER A 331 -3.51 -13.50 41.83
C SER A 331 -3.13 -13.33 43.29
N TRP A 332 -2.89 -14.42 44.03
CA TRP A 332 -2.37 -14.28 45.39
C TRP A 332 -1.01 -13.57 45.32
N ARG A 333 -1.03 -12.31 45.71
CA ARG A 333 0.16 -11.54 46.04
C ARG A 333 0.28 -11.60 47.55
N LYS A 334 1.49 -11.91 48.01
CA LYS A 334 1.85 -11.84 49.43
C LYS A 334 1.33 -10.52 50.00
N MET A 335 0.70 -10.57 51.17
CA MET A 335 0.35 -9.36 51.90
C MET A 335 1.64 -8.67 52.35
N GLU A 336 1.88 -7.45 51.86
CA GLU A 336 3.13 -6.73 52.10
C GLU A 336 2.99 -5.66 53.17
N THR A 337 1.84 -4.99 53.21
CA THR A 337 1.57 -3.84 54.08
C THR A 337 0.85 -4.24 55.36
N LEU A 338 1.10 -3.51 56.45
CA LEU A 338 0.43 -3.76 57.74
C LEU A 338 -1.08 -3.58 57.66
N ASP A 339 -1.56 -2.69 56.79
CA ASP A 339 -2.98 -2.37 56.67
C ASP A 339 -3.77 -3.51 56.01
N GLN A 340 -3.18 -4.23 55.04
CA GLN A 340 -3.79 -5.44 54.46
C GLN A 340 -4.09 -6.51 55.53
N PHE A 341 -3.16 -6.74 56.47
CA PHE A 341 -3.37 -7.67 57.59
C PHE A 341 -4.45 -7.15 58.56
N ARG A 342 -4.44 -5.84 58.85
CA ARG A 342 -5.42 -5.24 59.77
C ARG A 342 -6.83 -5.26 59.19
N ASP A 343 -7.00 -5.02 57.90
CA ASP A 343 -8.30 -5.00 57.23
C ASP A 343 -8.92 -6.41 57.15
N ALA A 344 -8.10 -7.43 56.85
CA ALA A 344 -8.52 -8.82 56.90
C ALA A 344 -8.96 -9.23 58.32
N LEU A 345 -8.17 -8.89 59.35
CA LEU A 345 -8.51 -9.19 60.75
C LEU A 345 -9.73 -8.40 61.24
N ARG A 346 -9.87 -7.12 60.85
CA ARG A 346 -10.99 -6.25 61.25
C ARG A 346 -12.32 -6.80 60.73
N THR A 347 -12.34 -7.25 59.48
CA THR A 347 -13.56 -7.78 58.83
C THR A 347 -14.12 -8.98 59.58
N HIS A 348 -13.26 -9.77 60.23
CA HIS A 348 -13.65 -10.96 60.99
C HIS A 348 -13.70 -10.74 62.52
N GLY A 349 -13.56 -9.49 63.00
CA GLY A 349 -13.65 -9.15 64.42
C GLY A 349 -12.41 -9.51 65.27
N TRP A 350 -11.26 -9.74 64.64
CA TRP A 350 -10.01 -10.11 65.33
C TRP A 350 -9.20 -8.88 65.78
N LYS A 351 -8.34 -9.08 66.79
CA LYS A 351 -7.49 -8.02 67.35
C LYS A 351 -6.41 -7.55 66.35
N ILE A 352 -6.49 -6.28 65.94
CA ILE A 352 -5.65 -5.62 64.91
C ILE A 352 -4.34 -4.98 65.41
N SER A 353 -4.08 -4.97 66.72
CA SER A 353 -2.89 -4.35 67.32
C SER A 353 -1.71 -5.33 67.43
N GLY A 354 -0.50 -4.94 67.07
CA GLY A 354 0.71 -5.76 67.24
C GLY A 354 1.80 -5.48 66.22
N ARG A 355 2.95 -6.16 66.37
CA ARG A 355 4.04 -6.16 65.37
C ARG A 355 3.65 -7.01 64.15
N LYS A 356 4.34 -6.82 63.02
CA LYS A 356 4.06 -7.55 61.76
C LYS A 356 4.02 -9.08 61.94
N SER A 357 4.95 -9.65 62.70
CA SER A 357 5.00 -11.09 63.00
C SER A 357 3.76 -11.59 63.76
N GLU A 358 3.25 -10.80 64.72
CA GLU A 358 2.03 -11.13 65.47
C GLU A 358 0.79 -11.07 64.58
N LEU A 359 0.73 -10.08 63.67
CA LEU A 359 -0.37 -9.96 62.71
C LEU A 359 -0.37 -11.11 61.69
N ILE A 360 0.81 -11.52 61.20
CA ILE A 360 0.94 -12.69 60.33
C ILE A 360 0.43 -13.94 61.03
N LYS A 361 0.87 -14.21 62.27
CA LYS A 361 0.45 -15.40 63.03
C LYS A 361 -1.06 -15.40 63.33
N ARG A 362 -1.66 -14.24 63.61
CA ARG A 362 -3.12 -14.15 63.79
C ARG A 362 -3.87 -14.33 62.47
N THR A 363 -3.33 -13.80 61.38
CA THR A 363 -3.94 -13.92 60.05
C THR A 363 -3.83 -15.35 59.52
N SER A 364 -2.74 -16.08 59.80
CA SER A 364 -2.61 -17.49 59.46
C SER A 364 -3.61 -18.36 60.23
N LYS A 365 -3.79 -18.09 61.53
CA LYS A 365 -4.80 -18.77 62.34
C LYS A 365 -6.23 -18.48 61.84
N LEU A 366 -6.55 -17.22 61.57
CA LEU A 366 -7.83 -16.83 60.96
C LEU A 366 -8.03 -17.55 59.62
N ALA A 367 -7.02 -17.56 58.74
CA ALA A 367 -7.09 -18.23 57.46
C ALA A 367 -7.32 -19.74 57.61
N ALA A 368 -6.72 -20.40 58.59
CA ALA A 368 -6.96 -21.82 58.88
C ALA A 368 -8.41 -22.09 59.35
N GLU A 369 -8.96 -21.24 60.23
CA GLU A 369 -10.35 -21.34 60.67
C GLU A 369 -11.34 -21.12 59.52
N ARG A 370 -11.10 -20.08 58.69
CA ARG A 370 -11.91 -19.80 57.51
C ARG A 370 -11.76 -20.88 56.44
N TYR A 371 -10.56 -21.44 56.27
CA TYR A 371 -10.29 -22.54 55.35
C TYR A 371 -11.19 -23.74 55.67
N ALA A 372 -11.25 -24.16 56.93
CA ALA A 372 -12.14 -25.26 57.34
C ALA A 372 -13.62 -24.99 57.00
N ALA A 373 -14.07 -23.73 57.10
CA ALA A 373 -15.44 -23.34 56.75
C ALA A 373 -15.72 -23.31 55.24
N VAL A 374 -14.74 -22.94 54.41
CA VAL A 374 -14.93 -22.82 52.95
C VAL A 374 -14.61 -24.09 52.17
N VAL A 375 -13.89 -25.05 52.76
CA VAL A 375 -13.53 -26.32 52.12
C VAL A 375 -14.73 -27.03 51.49
N PRO A 376 -15.90 -27.20 52.14
CA PRO A 376 -17.04 -27.88 51.52
C PRO A 376 -17.50 -27.20 50.22
N VAL A 377 -17.57 -25.87 50.22
CA VAL A 377 -18.00 -25.06 49.05
C VAL A 377 -16.99 -25.15 47.91
N LEU A 378 -15.69 -25.10 48.24
CA LEU A 378 -14.63 -25.26 47.24
C LEU A 378 -14.61 -26.68 46.68
N SER A 379 -14.77 -27.69 47.54
CA SER A 379 -14.83 -29.09 47.14
C SER A 379 -15.99 -29.38 46.20
N GLU A 380 -17.19 -28.87 46.47
CA GLU A 380 -18.35 -28.99 45.58
C GLU A 380 -18.08 -28.37 44.19
N TRP A 381 -17.52 -27.16 44.17
CA TRP A 381 -17.19 -26.48 42.92
C TRP A 381 -16.12 -27.22 42.08
N PHE A 382 -15.06 -27.70 42.75
CA PHE A 382 -13.96 -28.40 42.10
C PHE A 382 -14.27 -29.89 41.83
N SER A 383 -15.33 -30.46 42.42
CA SER A 383 -15.81 -31.81 42.06
C SER A 383 -16.62 -31.79 40.78
N ASP A 384 -17.41 -30.73 40.58
CA ASP A 384 -18.26 -30.59 39.39
C ASP A 384 -17.47 -30.36 38.11
N GLN A 385 -16.24 -29.85 38.23
CA GLN A 385 -15.44 -29.39 37.10
C GLN A 385 -13.97 -29.77 37.27
N ARG A 386 -13.35 -30.33 36.23
CA ARG A 386 -11.92 -30.67 36.27
C ARG A 386 -11.08 -29.44 35.95
N TYR A 387 -10.02 -29.23 36.71
CA TYR A 387 -9.07 -28.14 36.45
C TYR A 387 -7.65 -28.64 36.31
N VAL A 388 -6.94 -28.07 35.34
CA VAL A 388 -5.51 -28.32 35.10
C VAL A 388 -4.73 -27.03 35.25
N ARG A 389 -3.69 -27.06 36.09
CA ARG A 389 -2.75 -25.97 36.27
C ARG A 389 -1.74 -25.94 35.13
N VAL A 390 -1.60 -24.77 34.53
CA VAL A 390 -0.59 -24.43 33.53
C VAL A 390 0.42 -23.46 34.18
N PRO A 391 1.69 -23.85 34.37
CA PRO A 391 2.66 -23.09 35.16
C PRO A 391 3.15 -21.78 34.51
N ASN A 392 2.89 -21.55 33.21
CA ASN A 392 3.36 -20.35 32.50
C ASN A 392 2.68 -19.05 32.96
N THR A 393 3.43 -17.95 32.95
CA THR A 393 3.04 -16.56 33.24
C THR A 393 2.14 -15.95 32.15
N GLN A 394 1.14 -16.69 31.67
CA GLN A 394 0.10 -16.10 30.81
C GLN A 394 -0.69 -15.08 31.65
N ARG A 395 -0.89 -13.87 31.09
CA ARG A 395 -1.74 -12.84 31.71
C ARG A 395 -3.13 -13.41 31.94
N PHE A 396 -3.60 -13.36 33.19
CA PHE A 396 -4.87 -13.94 33.61
C PHE A 396 -6.04 -13.07 33.13
N PRO A 397 -6.96 -13.59 32.30
CA PRO A 397 -8.09 -12.79 31.81
C PRO A 397 -9.26 -12.73 32.79
N THR A 398 -9.39 -13.69 33.73
CA THR A 398 -10.58 -13.82 34.59
C THR A 398 -10.22 -14.33 36.01
N LEU A 399 -10.85 -13.77 37.05
CA LEU A 399 -10.77 -14.23 38.44
C LEU A 399 -11.70 -15.45 38.66
N PHE A 400 -11.44 -16.25 39.69
CA PHE A 400 -12.38 -17.31 40.09
C PHE A 400 -13.68 -16.69 40.65
N PRO A 401 -14.87 -17.13 40.20
CA PRO A 401 -16.17 -16.65 40.68
C PRO A 401 -16.56 -17.35 41.99
N LEU A 402 -15.67 -17.35 42.99
CA LEU A 402 -15.84 -18.02 44.28
C LEU A 402 -15.39 -17.11 45.41
N LEU A 403 -16.15 -17.05 46.50
CA LEU A 403 -15.78 -16.28 47.70
C LEU A 403 -15.57 -14.77 47.41
N GLU A 404 -16.38 -14.17 46.53
CA GLU A 404 -16.24 -12.75 46.11
C GLU A 404 -16.30 -11.76 47.28
N ASP A 405 -17.02 -12.11 48.34
CA ASP A 405 -17.18 -11.29 49.55
C ASP A 405 -16.13 -11.57 50.66
N GLU A 406 -15.15 -12.45 50.43
CA GLU A 406 -14.17 -12.86 51.44
C GLU A 406 -12.81 -12.16 51.22
N PRO A 407 -12.35 -11.29 52.15
CA PRO A 407 -11.06 -10.59 52.03
C PRO A 407 -9.86 -11.52 51.86
N LEU A 408 -9.98 -12.77 52.34
CA LEU A 408 -8.96 -13.81 52.23
C LEU A 408 -9.17 -14.75 51.02
N GLN A 409 -10.08 -14.44 50.09
CA GLN A 409 -10.44 -15.28 48.92
C GLN A 409 -9.22 -15.91 48.24
N ASN A 410 -8.26 -15.08 47.80
CA ASN A 410 -7.08 -15.57 47.07
C ASN A 410 -6.15 -16.43 47.95
N LEU A 411 -6.09 -16.18 49.26
CA LEU A 411 -5.33 -17.01 50.20
C LEU A 411 -6.00 -18.38 50.35
N LEU A 412 -7.31 -18.40 50.60
CA LEU A 412 -8.09 -19.61 50.79
C LEU A 412 -8.12 -20.49 49.54
N LEU A 413 -8.29 -19.88 48.36
CA LEU A 413 -8.17 -20.59 47.07
C LEU A 413 -6.77 -21.16 46.86
N SER A 414 -5.72 -20.41 47.20
CA SER A 414 -4.34 -20.89 47.10
C SER A 414 -4.08 -22.07 48.04
N MET A 415 -4.56 -22.00 49.28
CA MET A 415 -4.48 -23.09 50.26
C MET A 415 -5.20 -24.34 49.76
N PHE A 416 -6.43 -24.18 49.25
CA PHE A 416 -7.21 -25.29 48.73
C PHE A 416 -6.49 -25.99 47.56
N LEU A 417 -6.06 -25.21 46.57
CA LEU A 417 -5.43 -25.77 45.38
C LEU A 417 -4.06 -26.39 45.68
N MET A 418 -3.25 -25.78 46.56
CA MET A 418 -1.99 -26.41 46.97
C MET A 418 -2.18 -27.76 47.67
N ARG A 419 -3.28 -27.95 48.41
CA ARG A 419 -3.60 -29.24 49.03
C ARG A 419 -4.18 -30.25 48.05
N HIS A 420 -4.93 -29.80 47.04
CA HIS A 420 -5.65 -30.68 46.11
C HIS A 420 -4.98 -30.83 44.74
N LEU A 421 -3.74 -30.35 44.57
CA LEU A 421 -2.98 -30.50 43.33
C LEU A 421 -2.23 -31.83 43.29
N ARG A 422 -2.74 -32.80 42.54
CA ARG A 422 -2.06 -34.05 42.25
C ARG A 422 -0.95 -33.82 41.21
N GLY A 423 0.28 -34.21 41.56
CA GLY A 423 1.45 -34.05 40.69
C GLY A 423 1.69 -32.59 40.28
N ASN A 424 1.28 -31.63 41.13
CA ASN A 424 1.38 -30.18 40.89
C ASN A 424 0.62 -29.67 39.65
N THR A 425 -0.24 -30.49 39.04
CA THR A 425 -0.82 -30.25 37.70
C THR A 425 -2.34 -30.37 37.68
N VAL A 426 -2.93 -31.38 38.32
CA VAL A 426 -4.39 -31.64 38.24
C VAL A 426 -5.03 -31.34 39.59
N VAL A 427 -6.12 -30.59 39.60
CA VAL A 427 -6.94 -30.38 40.81
C VAL A 427 -7.84 -31.59 41.00
N ASP A 428 -7.67 -32.30 42.10
CA ASP A 428 -8.42 -33.52 42.44
C ASP A 428 -8.91 -33.41 43.89
N VAL A 429 -10.22 -33.24 44.07
CA VAL A 429 -10.85 -33.08 45.40
C VAL A 429 -10.69 -34.33 46.27
N ASN A 430 -10.49 -35.51 45.67
CA ASN A 430 -10.24 -36.75 46.41
C ASN A 430 -8.77 -36.89 46.84
N HIS A 431 -7.89 -36.02 46.33
CA HIS A 431 -6.50 -35.95 46.75
C HIS A 431 -6.32 -34.79 47.72
N GLU A 432 -5.85 -35.07 48.94
CA GLU A 432 -5.49 -34.02 49.88
C GLU A 432 -4.06 -34.23 50.39
N ASN A 433 -3.21 -33.23 50.21
CA ASN A 433 -1.88 -33.18 50.79
C ASN A 433 -1.97 -32.74 52.26
N GLN A 434 -1.83 -33.72 53.16
CA GLN A 434 -1.87 -33.51 54.62
C GLN A 434 -0.49 -33.31 55.26
N SER A 435 0.59 -33.20 54.46
CA SER A 435 1.96 -33.06 54.99
C SER A 435 2.23 -31.75 55.73
N VAL A 436 1.39 -30.72 55.52
CA VAL A 436 1.50 -29.40 56.15
C VAL A 436 0.16 -29.05 56.77
N GLN A 437 0.14 -28.54 58.00
CA GLN A 437 -1.10 -28.10 58.64
C GLN A 437 -1.62 -26.82 57.98
N PRO A 438 -2.95 -26.57 57.95
CA PRO A 438 -3.51 -25.39 57.30
C PRO A 438 -2.93 -24.06 57.83
N GLU A 439 -2.67 -23.97 59.13
CA GLU A 439 -2.07 -22.77 59.75
C GLU A 439 -0.63 -22.53 59.24
N ASP A 440 0.20 -23.58 59.19
CA ASP A 440 1.58 -23.51 58.68
C ASP A 440 1.61 -23.16 57.19
N MET A 441 0.65 -23.67 56.42
CA MET A 441 0.50 -23.37 54.99
C MET A 441 0.09 -21.91 54.77
N ALA A 442 -0.87 -21.41 55.54
CA ALA A 442 -1.27 -20.01 55.49
C ALA A 442 -0.10 -19.09 55.87
N GLU A 443 0.65 -19.43 56.92
CA GLU A 443 1.85 -18.69 57.31
C GLU A 443 2.90 -18.69 56.20
N ALA A 444 3.17 -19.84 55.56
CA ALA A 444 4.12 -19.96 54.46
C ALA A 444 3.73 -19.09 53.25
N LEU A 445 2.44 -19.03 52.90
CA LEU A 445 1.90 -18.18 51.82
C LEU A 445 1.93 -16.68 52.18
N LEU A 446 1.64 -16.32 53.43
CA LEU A 446 1.69 -14.94 53.94
C LEU A 446 3.13 -14.41 54.06
N VAL A 447 4.10 -15.27 54.37
CA VAL A 447 5.53 -14.93 54.43
C VAL A 447 6.20 -15.04 53.05
N GLY A 448 5.55 -15.67 52.07
CA GLY A 448 6.09 -15.89 50.73
C GLY A 448 7.19 -16.94 50.67
N LYS A 449 7.23 -17.89 51.62
CA LYS A 449 8.09 -19.08 51.56
C LYS A 449 7.62 -20.04 50.45
N THR A 450 6.32 -20.00 50.14
CA THR A 450 5.70 -20.75 49.07
C THR A 450 4.77 -19.82 48.28
N GLU A 451 4.53 -20.15 47.01
CA GLU A 451 3.62 -19.42 46.15
C GLU A 451 2.96 -20.37 45.13
N LEU A 452 1.72 -20.06 44.76
CA LEU A 452 1.01 -20.78 43.71
C LEU A 452 0.92 -19.89 42.47
N LYS A 453 1.80 -20.14 41.50
CA LYS A 453 1.82 -19.45 40.19
C LYS A 453 1.21 -20.31 39.09
N GLY A 454 0.43 -19.69 38.21
CA GLY A 454 -0.06 -20.34 37.00
C GLY A 454 -1.55 -20.11 36.75
N CYS A 455 -2.00 -20.56 35.60
CA CYS A 455 -3.38 -20.46 35.16
C CYS A 455 -4.08 -21.81 35.30
N PHE A 456 -5.34 -21.82 35.72
CA PHE A 456 -6.16 -23.01 35.81
C PHE A 456 -7.12 -23.06 34.63
N LEU A 457 -7.01 -24.11 33.84
CA LEU A 457 -7.90 -24.37 32.71
C LEU A 457 -9.01 -25.30 33.16
N LYS A 458 -10.26 -24.93 32.87
CA LYS A 458 -11.42 -25.82 33.02
C LYS A 458 -11.40 -26.86 31.90
N VAL A 459 -11.32 -28.15 32.23
CA VAL A 459 -11.17 -29.29 31.28
C VAL A 459 -12.45 -30.10 31.21
#